data_AF-A0A1F8P7D0-F1
#
_entry.id   AF-A0A1F8P7D0-F1
#
_cell.length_a   1.000
_cell.length_b   1.000
_cell.length_c   1.000
_cell.angle_alpha   90.00
_cell.angle_beta   90.00
_cell.angle_gamma   90.00
#
_symmetry.space_group_name_H-M   'P 1'
#
loop_
_entity.id
_entity.type
_entity.pdbx_description
1 polymer ?
#
loop_
_entity_poly.entity_id
_entity_poly.type
_entity_poly.pdbx_seq_one_letter_code
_entity_poly.pdbx_strand_id
1 'polypeptide(L)'
;MNEAIIYIGAGIIILWGIAHIVPIKYVIQSFGAISGDNQKILFMEYIAEGMTLIFLGILPLLVTILGDAQSATADIVYIADAVMLLAMALLTQLTGARTPMIWYNICPAVKTAVAILYILGSVL
;
A
#
# COMPACT_ATOMS: atom_id res chain seq x y z
N MET A 1 -18.74 7.76 -9.98
CA MET A 1 -18.16 6.45 -9.61
C MET A 1 -17.70 5.71 -10.86
N ASN A 2 -16.41 5.41 -10.93
CA ASN A 2 -15.76 4.72 -12.04
C ASN A 2 -15.00 3.51 -11.50
N GLU A 3 -15.67 2.36 -11.55
CA GLU A 3 -15.15 1.09 -11.02
C GLU A 3 -13.83 0.67 -11.67
N ALA A 4 -13.63 0.98 -12.97
CA ALA A 4 -12.39 0.61 -13.65
C ALA A 4 -11.17 1.28 -13.00
N ILE A 5 -11.30 2.53 -12.55
CA ILE A 5 -10.24 3.25 -11.85
C ILE A 5 -9.97 2.59 -10.49
N ILE A 6 -11.02 2.18 -9.77
CA ILE A 6 -10.89 1.47 -8.49
C ILE A 6 -10.19 0.11 -8.68
N TYR A 7 -10.58 -0.66 -9.69
CA TYR A 7 -9.95 -1.95 -10.02
C TYR A 7 -8.47 -1.80 -10.36
N ILE A 8 -8.09 -0.77 -11.12
CA ILE A 8 -6.69 -0.49 -11.44
C ILE A 8 -5.91 -0.15 -10.17
N GLY A 9 -6.45 0.74 -9.31
CA GLY A 9 -5.82 1.09 -8.03
C GLY A 9 -5.62 -0.11 -7.13
N ALA A 10 -6.66 -0.94 -6.97
CA ALA A 10 -6.63 -2.16 -6.19
C ALA A 10 -5.59 -3.16 -6.72
N GLY A 11 -5.55 -3.38 -8.03
CA GLY A 11 -4.56 -4.26 -8.66
C GLY A 11 -3.13 -3.79 -8.42
N ILE A 12 -2.86 -2.48 -8.60
CA ILE A 12 -1.52 -1.90 -8.37
C ILE A 12 -1.08 -2.12 -6.92
N ILE A 13 -1.93 -1.82 -5.94
CA ILE A 13 -1.52 -1.87 -4.53
C ILE A 13 -1.38 -3.30 -4.00
N ILE A 14 -2.20 -4.24 -4.49
CA ILE A 14 -2.04 -5.68 -4.18
C ILE A 14 -0.69 -6.16 -4.69
N LEU A 15 -0.37 -5.89 -5.95
CA LEU A 15 0.91 -6.29 -6.55
C LEU A 15 2.09 -5.65 -5.81
N TRP A 16 1.95 -4.38 -5.42
CA TRP A 16 2.97 -3.68 -4.64
C TRP A 16 3.15 -4.27 -3.23
N GLY A 17 2.07 -4.68 -2.57
CA GLY A 17 2.13 -5.39 -1.28
C GLY A 17 2.78 -6.76 -1.38
N ILE A 18 2.49 -7.53 -2.43
CA ILE A 18 3.20 -8.80 -2.72
C ILE A 18 4.70 -8.54 -2.93
N ALA A 19 5.04 -7.47 -3.66
CA ALA A 19 6.43 -7.08 -3.89
C ALA A 19 7.18 -6.65 -2.60
N HIS A 20 6.47 -6.27 -1.53
CA HIS A 20 7.09 -6.05 -0.21
C HIS A 20 7.45 -7.36 0.50
N ILE A 21 6.64 -8.41 0.32
CA ILE A 21 6.78 -9.67 1.05
C ILE A 21 7.79 -10.60 0.37
N VAL A 22 7.73 -10.76 -0.96
CA VAL A 22 8.51 -11.78 -1.69
C VAL A 22 10.04 -11.63 -1.54
N PRO A 23 10.65 -10.44 -1.71
CA PRO A 23 12.10 -10.28 -1.65
C PRO A 23 12.65 -10.01 -0.24
N ILE A 24 11.83 -10.09 0.81
CA ILE A 24 12.13 -9.58 2.15
C ILE A 24 13.42 -10.14 2.78
N LYS A 25 13.75 -11.42 2.53
CA LYS A 25 14.98 -12.03 3.05
C LYS A 25 16.23 -11.37 2.48
N TYR A 26 16.23 -11.08 1.18
CA TYR A 26 17.35 -10.41 0.51
C TYR A 26 17.49 -8.96 0.95
N VAL A 27 16.35 -8.31 1.17
CA VAL A 27 16.27 -6.94 1.67
C VAL A 27 16.93 -6.84 3.05
N ILE A 28 16.57 -7.67 4.01
CA ILE A 28 17.12 -7.61 5.38
C ILE A 28 18.62 -7.91 5.40
N GLN A 29 19.08 -8.86 4.58
CA GLN A 29 20.49 -9.19 4.45
C GLN A 29 21.32 -8.01 3.92
N SER A 30 20.70 -7.05 3.23
CA SER A 30 21.37 -5.85 2.71
C SER A 30 21.61 -4.74 3.75
N PHE A 31 20.98 -4.80 4.93
CA PHE A 31 21.11 -3.77 5.98
C PHE A 31 22.44 -3.82 6.77
N GLY A 32 23.38 -4.68 6.38
CA GLY A 32 24.69 -4.81 7.02
C GLY A 32 24.60 -5.42 8.43
N ALA A 33 25.50 -5.00 9.32
CA ALA A 33 25.61 -5.56 10.67
C ALA A 33 24.54 -4.99 11.63
N ILE A 34 23.32 -5.52 11.56
CA ILE A 34 22.25 -5.31 12.55
C ILE A 34 22.11 -6.52 13.47
N SER A 35 21.66 -6.30 14.72
CA SER A 35 21.44 -7.40 15.68
C SER A 35 20.36 -8.37 15.19
N GLY A 36 20.40 -9.62 15.66
CA GLY A 36 19.40 -10.62 15.30
C GLY A 36 17.97 -10.21 15.70
N ASP A 37 17.80 -9.44 16.77
CA ASP A 37 16.50 -8.93 17.18
C ASP A 37 16.00 -7.82 16.25
N ASN A 38 16.89 -6.90 15.84
CA ASN A 38 16.54 -5.88 14.84
C ASN A 38 16.17 -6.51 13.48
N GLN A 39 16.84 -7.59 13.08
CA GLN A 39 16.48 -8.33 11.87
C GLN A 39 15.07 -8.92 11.95
N LYS A 40 14.69 -9.49 13.08
CA LYS A 40 13.34 -10.04 13.30
C LYS A 40 12.27 -8.95 13.29
N ILE A 41 12.53 -7.81 13.94
CA ILE A 41 11.60 -6.68 13.95
C ILE A 41 11.44 -6.13 12.52
N LEU A 42 12.55 -5.92 11.80
CA LEU A 42 12.50 -5.43 10.42
C LEU A 42 11.75 -6.39 9.49
N PHE A 43 11.93 -7.71 9.68
CA PHE A 43 11.16 -8.73 8.96
C PHE A 43 9.66 -8.63 9.24
N MET A 44 9.28 -8.48 10.50
CA MET A 44 7.89 -8.37 10.89
C MET A 44 7.24 -7.09 10.36
N GLU A 45 7.92 -5.94 10.46
CA GLU A 45 7.43 -4.65 9.93
C GLU A 45 7.24 -4.67 8.41
N TYR A 46 8.18 -5.27 7.66
CA TYR A 46 8.04 -5.38 6.21
C TYR A 46 6.86 -6.27 5.79
N ILE A 47 6.63 -7.38 6.51
CA ILE A 47 5.46 -8.23 6.27
C ILE A 47 4.18 -7.47 6.62
N ALA A 48 4.16 -6.77 7.75
CA ALA A 48 3.03 -5.96 8.17
C ALA A 48 2.66 -4.93 7.10
N GLU A 49 3.64 -4.17 6.61
CA GLU A 49 3.42 -3.21 5.53
C GLU A 49 2.87 -3.89 4.26
N GLY A 50 3.48 -4.99 3.81
CA GLY A 50 3.00 -5.73 2.64
C GLY A 50 1.57 -6.26 2.79
N MET A 51 1.23 -6.82 3.96
CA MET A 51 -0.13 -7.28 4.25
C MET A 51 -1.13 -6.14 4.30
N THR A 52 -0.77 -4.99 4.88
CA THR A 52 -1.61 -3.79 4.89
C THR A 52 -1.88 -3.32 3.47
N LEU A 53 -0.89 -3.28 2.59
CA LEU A 53 -1.07 -2.89 1.19
C LEU A 53 -1.99 -3.84 0.42
N ILE A 54 -1.84 -5.15 0.63
CA ILE A 54 -2.75 -6.16 0.06
C ILE A 54 -4.18 -5.94 0.58
N PHE A 55 -4.35 -5.70 1.88
CA PHE A 55 -5.65 -5.42 2.47
C PHE A 55 -6.30 -4.17 1.89
N LEU A 56 -5.55 -3.07 1.75
CA LEU A 56 -5.99 -1.81 1.14
C LEU A 56 -6.28 -1.92 -0.36
N GLY A 57 -5.97 -3.04 -0.99
CA GLY A 57 -6.42 -3.36 -2.34
C GLY A 57 -7.59 -4.33 -2.39
N ILE A 58 -7.63 -5.33 -1.50
CA ILE A 58 -8.72 -6.30 -1.42
C ILE A 58 -10.01 -5.66 -0.92
N LEU A 59 -9.96 -4.83 0.12
CA LEU A 59 -11.15 -4.20 0.68
C LEU A 59 -11.94 -3.36 -0.35
N PRO A 60 -11.33 -2.40 -1.07
CA PRO A 60 -12.06 -1.60 -2.05
C PRO A 60 -12.49 -2.45 -3.24
N LEU A 61 -11.69 -3.44 -3.65
CA LEU A 61 -12.07 -4.41 -4.68
C LEU A 61 -13.34 -5.20 -4.31
N LEU A 62 -13.40 -5.74 -3.08
CA LEU A 62 -14.56 -6.50 -2.60
C LEU A 62 -15.80 -5.61 -2.46
N VAL A 63 -15.65 -4.39 -1.95
CA VAL A 63 -16.75 -3.42 -1.86
C VAL A 63 -17.29 -3.08 -3.26
N THR A 64 -16.41 -2.95 -4.25
CA THR A 64 -16.82 -2.68 -5.63
C THR A 64 -17.55 -3.87 -6.27
N ILE A 65 -17.06 -5.10 -6.06
CA ILE A 65 -17.61 -6.32 -6.71
C ILE A 65 -18.88 -6.84 -6.03
N LEU A 66 -18.90 -6.84 -4.70
CA LEU A 66 -19.93 -7.50 -3.89
C LEU A 66 -20.90 -6.53 -3.23
N GLY A 67 -20.49 -5.27 -3.07
CA GLY A 67 -21.31 -4.22 -2.47
C GLY A 67 -22.10 -3.42 -3.50
N ASP A 68 -22.76 -2.38 -3.01
CA ASP A 68 -23.24 -1.30 -3.87
C ASP A 68 -22.11 -0.28 -4.02
N ALA A 69 -21.41 -0.36 -5.15
CA ALA A 69 -20.25 0.47 -5.45
C ALA A 69 -20.56 1.98 -5.45
N GLN A 70 -21.83 2.38 -5.59
CA GLN A 70 -22.27 3.78 -5.61
C GLN A 70 -22.86 4.24 -4.27
N SER A 71 -22.87 3.36 -3.26
CA SER A 71 -23.37 3.71 -1.94
C SER A 71 -22.42 4.67 -1.20
N ALA A 72 -22.98 5.50 -0.32
CA ALA A 72 -22.19 6.37 0.55
C ALA A 72 -21.19 5.58 1.42
N THR A 73 -21.52 4.33 1.78
CA THR A 73 -20.62 3.43 2.50
C THR A 73 -19.40 3.07 1.66
N ALA A 74 -19.59 2.78 0.36
CA ALA A 74 -18.49 2.48 -0.55
C ALA A 74 -17.55 3.68 -0.72
N ASP A 75 -18.10 4.89 -0.89
CA ASP A 75 -17.32 6.12 -0.95
C ASP A 75 -16.46 6.34 0.32
N ILE A 76 -17.05 6.12 1.50
CA ILE A 76 -16.30 6.21 2.77
C ILE A 76 -15.13 5.22 2.78
N VAL A 77 -15.33 3.99 2.30
CA VAL A 77 -14.26 2.99 2.24
C VAL A 77 -13.15 3.43 1.27
N TYR A 78 -13.49 3.85 0.06
CA TYR A 78 -12.49 4.29 -0.92
C TYR A 78 -11.68 5.49 -0.42
N ILE A 79 -12.33 6.46 0.22
CA ILE A 79 -11.66 7.62 0.79
C ILE A 79 -10.83 7.25 2.02
N ALA A 80 -11.33 6.38 2.91
CA ALA A 80 -10.58 5.92 4.08
C ALA A 80 -9.30 5.19 3.66
N ASP A 81 -9.38 4.32 2.65
CA ASP A 81 -8.23 3.61 2.09
C ASP A 81 -7.24 4.58 1.43
N ALA A 82 -7.74 5.56 0.67
CA ALA A 82 -6.90 6.62 0.08
C ALA A 82 -6.16 7.43 1.16
N VAL A 83 -6.85 7.80 2.23
CA VAL A 83 -6.24 8.54 3.37
C VAL A 83 -5.18 7.69 4.05
N MET A 84 -5.43 6.40 4.29
CA MET A 84 -4.42 5.51 4.87
C MET A 84 -3.20 5.37 3.96
N LEU A 85 -3.40 5.22 2.64
CA LEU A 85 -2.30 5.18 1.67
C LEU A 85 -1.46 6.46 1.70
N LEU A 86 -2.09 7.63 1.80
CA LEU A 86 -1.38 8.91 1.94
C LEU A 86 -0.64 9.02 3.28
N ALA A 87 -1.24 8.56 4.38
CA ALA A 87 -0.59 8.53 5.69
C ALA A 87 0.65 7.63 5.67
N MET A 88 0.55 6.44 5.09
CA MET A 88 1.68 5.54 4.89
C MET A 88 2.72 6.12 3.93
N ALA A 89 2.30 6.80 2.85
CA ALA A 89 3.22 7.46 1.92
C ALA A 89 4.03 8.54 2.63
N LEU A 90 3.37 9.37 3.45
CA LEU A 90 4.03 10.39 4.26
C LEU A 90 4.99 9.76 5.26
N LEU A 91 4.57 8.70 5.97
CA LEU A 91 5.44 7.99 6.90
C LEU A 91 6.70 7.47 6.20
N THR A 92 6.56 6.82 5.04
CA THR A 92 7.69 6.33 4.24
C THR A 92 8.58 7.48 3.77
N GLN A 93 7.99 8.58 3.30
CA GLN A 93 8.73 9.76 2.83
C GLN A 93 9.56 10.42 3.94
N LEU A 94 9.04 10.44 5.16
CA LEU A 94 9.70 11.03 6.33
C LEU A 94 10.77 10.10 6.93
N THR A 95 10.66 8.78 6.70
CA THR A 95 11.54 7.77 7.29
C THR A 95 12.33 6.99 6.22
N GLY A 96 11.76 5.92 5.66
CA GLY A 96 12.42 4.94 4.80
C GLY A 96 12.91 5.45 3.43
N ALA A 97 12.30 6.51 2.87
CA ALA A 97 12.65 7.06 1.56
C ALA A 97 14.00 7.82 1.53
N ARG A 98 14.74 7.81 2.64
CA ARG A 98 16.10 8.37 2.75
C ARG A 98 17.17 7.29 2.79
N THR A 99 16.80 6.05 2.44
CA THR A 99 17.73 4.92 2.37
C THR A 99 18.25 4.75 0.93
N PRO A 100 19.42 4.10 0.74
CA PRO A 100 19.91 3.75 -0.60
C PRO A 100 19.01 2.75 -1.33
N MET A 101 18.03 2.15 -0.65
CA MET A 101 17.16 1.13 -1.21
C MET A 101 16.07 1.77 -2.08
N ILE A 102 16.24 1.64 -3.39
CA ILE A 102 15.37 2.27 -4.40
C ILE A 102 13.89 1.92 -4.20
N TRP A 103 13.58 0.69 -3.76
CA TRP A 103 12.21 0.24 -3.52
C TRP A 103 11.46 1.08 -2.48
N TYR A 104 12.15 1.54 -1.44
CA TYR A 104 11.58 2.45 -0.44
C TYR A 104 11.32 3.85 -0.99
N ASN A 105 12.15 4.29 -1.94
CA ASN A 105 12.02 5.61 -2.55
C ASN A 105 10.83 5.67 -3.53
N ILE A 106 10.48 4.54 -4.15
CA ILE A 106 9.34 4.42 -5.07
C ILE A 106 8.02 4.21 -4.31
N CYS A 107 8.05 3.53 -3.17
CA CYS A 107 6.87 3.21 -2.37
C CYS A 107 5.92 4.39 -2.07
N PRO A 108 6.38 5.58 -1.64
CA PRO A 108 5.49 6.72 -1.42
C PRO A 108 4.79 7.16 -2.71
N ALA A 109 5.48 7.14 -3.85
CA ALA A 109 4.87 7.51 -5.13
C ALA A 109 3.77 6.53 -5.56
N VAL A 110 3.97 5.21 -5.37
CA VAL A 110 2.95 4.20 -5.68
C VAL A 110 1.72 4.37 -4.79
N LYS A 111 1.92 4.52 -3.48
CA LYS A 111 0.83 4.74 -2.51
C LYS A 111 0.03 6.00 -2.85
N THR A 112 0.71 7.11 -3.15
CA THR A 112 0.07 8.37 -3.55
C THR A 112 -0.69 8.21 -4.86
N ALA A 113 -0.12 7.54 -5.87
CA ALA A 113 -0.81 7.30 -7.14
C ALA A 113 -2.10 6.49 -6.94
N VAL A 114 -2.05 5.41 -6.15
CA VAL A 114 -3.25 4.61 -5.86
C VAL A 114 -4.27 5.41 -5.05
N ALA A 115 -3.84 6.21 -4.07
CA ALA A 115 -4.75 7.08 -3.33
C ALA A 115 -5.50 8.06 -4.26
N ILE A 116 -4.79 8.64 -5.24
CA ILE A 116 -5.41 9.50 -6.26
C ILE A 116 -6.41 8.70 -7.09
N LEU A 117 -6.08 7.47 -7.50
CA LEU A 117 -7.01 6.60 -8.24
C LEU A 117 -8.27 6.30 -7.42
N TYR A 118 -8.16 6.00 -6.13
CA TYR A 118 -9.34 5.77 -5.28
C TYR A 118 -10.21 7.03 -5.13
N ILE A 119 -9.59 8.19 -4.93
CA ILE A 119 -10.33 9.46 -4.88
C ILE A 119 -11.03 9.73 -6.22
N LEU A 120 -10.30 9.63 -7.34
CA LEU A 120 -10.86 9.87 -8.68
C LEU A 120 -11.94 8.85 -9.05
N GLY A 121 -11.76 7.58 -8.73
CA GLY A 121 -12.73 6.53 -8.97
C GLY A 121 -14.01 6.71 -8.16
N SER A 122 -13.91 7.26 -6.94
CA SER A 122 -15.10 7.61 -6.14
C SER A 122 -15.86 8.80 -6.76
N VAL A 123 -15.16 9.88 -7.14
CA VAL A 123 -15.83 11.14 -7.54
C VAL A 123 -16.25 11.21 -9.02
N LEU A 124 -15.55 10.54 -9.93
CA LEU A 124 -15.87 10.48 -11.38
C LEU A 124 -16.79 9.32 -11.66
#